data_AF-A0A7I7SAT3-F1
#
_entry.id   AF-A0A7I7SAT3-F1
#
_cell.length_a   1.000
_cell.length_b   1.000
_cell.length_c   1.000
_cell.angle_alpha   90.00
_cell.angle_beta   90.00
_cell.angle_gamma   90.00
#
_symmetry.space_group_name_H-M   'P 1'
#
loop_
_entity.id
_entity.type
_entity.pdbx_description
1 polymer ?
#
loop_
_entity_poly.entity_id
_entity_poly.type
_entity_poly.pdbx_seq_one_letter_code
_entity_poly.pdbx_strand_id
1 'polypeptide(L)' 'MRFRETISHGDFRNERVASADDLDGFRRELTHSPYPMAMDLSEGNAYVQAAWDGLSTSGRGYLGWATFERIDD' A
#
# COMPACT_ATOMS: atom_id res chain seq x y z
N MET A 1 1.38 9.04 8.46
CA MET A 1 0.83 9.46 7.15
C MET A 1 -0.45 8.70 6.84
N ARG A 2 -1.52 9.38 6.41
CA ARG A 2 -2.78 8.74 6.03
C ARG A 2 -2.84 8.51 4.52
N PHE A 3 -3.37 7.37 4.08
CA PHE A 3 -3.46 7.01 2.67
C PHE A 3 -4.70 6.15 2.36
N ARG A 4 -5.17 6.25 1.13
CA ARG A 4 -6.19 5.38 0.53
C ARG A 4 -5.49 4.26 -0.21
N GLU A 5 -5.80 3.01 0.12
CA GLU A 5 -5.51 1.85 -0.73
C GLU A 5 -6.70 1.60 -1.64
N THR A 6 -6.46 1.47 -2.94
CA THR A 6 -7.43 1.02 -3.93
C THR A 6 -6.90 -0.22 -4.63
N ILE A 7 -7.62 -1.33 -4.56
CA ILE A 7 -7.34 -2.55 -5.31
C ILE A 7 -8.34 -2.66 -6.45
N SER A 8 -7.84 -2.85 -7.67
CA SER A 8 -8.68 -3.04 -8.86
C SER A 8 -8.11 -4.15 -9.72
N HIS A 9 -8.78 -5.31 -9.75
CA HIS A 9 -8.39 -6.46 -10.56
C HIS A 9 -9.61 -7.23 -11.09
N GLY A 10 -9.80 -7.22 -12.41
CA GLY A 10 -11.01 -7.78 -13.02
C GLY A 10 -12.26 -7.13 -12.41
N ASP A 11 -13.20 -7.96 -11.96
CA ASP A 11 -14.42 -7.51 -11.29
C ASP A 11 -14.23 -7.20 -9.80
N PHE A 12 -13.06 -7.50 -9.22
CA PHE A 12 -12.77 -7.21 -7.82
C PHE A 12 -12.31 -5.76 -7.67
N ARG A 13 -13.05 -5.00 -6.85
CA ARG A 13 -12.68 -3.66 -6.41
C ARG A 13 -12.79 -3.56 -4.90
N ASN A 14 -11.74 -3.06 -4.26
CA ASN A 14 -11.75 -2.74 -2.83
C ASN A 14 -11.07 -1.40 -2.58
N GLU A 15 -11.59 -0.63 -1.64
CA GLU A 15 -11.01 0.62 -1.20
C GLU A 15 -11.01 0.66 0.33
N ARG A 16 -9.87 1.04 0.92
CA ARG A 16 -9.76 1.30 2.36
C ARG A 16 -8.86 2.47 2.64
N VAL A 17 -9.01 3.06 3.82
CA VAL A 17 -8.12 4.10 4.34
C VAL A 17 -7.32 3.53 5.50
N ALA A 18 -6.02 3.81 5.50
CA ALA A 18 -5.09 3.38 6.52
C ALA A 18 -4.12 4.50 6.88
N SER A 19 -3.35 4.30 7.94
CA SER A 19 -2.32 5.23 8.38
C SER A 19 -1.05 4.48 8.76
N ALA A 20 0.09 4.97 8.28
CA ALA A 20 1.41 4.47 8.63
C ALA A 20 2.38 5.64 8.77
N ASP A 21 3.20 5.62 9.81
CA ASP A 21 4.19 6.68 10.08
C ASP A 21 5.57 6.36 9.49
N ASP A 22 5.82 5.08 9.23
CA ASP A 22 7.05 4.56 8.64
C ASP A 22 6.76 3.32 7.76
N LEU A 23 7.82 2.80 7.13
CA LEU A 23 7.75 1.61 6.26
C LEU A 23 7.26 0.37 7.01
N ASP A 24 7.59 0.20 8.28
CA ASP A 24 7.17 -0.97 9.05
C ASP A 24 5.69 -0.88 9.45
N GLY A 25 5.19 0.31 9.75
CA GLY A 25 3.78 0.60 9.86
C GLY A 25 3.06 0.31 8.55
N PHE A 26 3.63 0.71 7.41
CA PHE A 26 3.05 0.42 6.09
C PHE A 26 2.99 -1.09 5.83
N ARG A 27 4.07 -1.84 6.12
CA ARG A 27 4.08 -3.31 6.05
C ARG A 27 3.00 -3.95 6.92
N ARG A 28 2.82 -3.47 8.16
CA ARG A 28 1.74 -3.95 9.05
C ARG A 28 0.36 -3.69 8.44
N GLU A 29 0.14 -2.50 7.88
CA GLU A 29 -1.12 -2.17 7.19
C GLU A 29 -1.39 -3.07 5.98
N LEU A 30 -0.36 -3.51 5.25
CA LEU A 30 -0.53 -4.45 4.14
C LEU A 30 -1.01 -5.84 4.61
N THR A 31 -0.80 -6.22 5.87
CA THR A 31 -1.33 -7.51 6.41
C THR A 31 -2.86 -7.51 6.53
N HIS A 32 -3.48 -6.33 6.59
CA HIS A 32 -4.93 -6.14 6.60
C HIS A 32 -5.51 -5.91 5.20
N SER A 33 -4.66 -5.84 4.16
CA SER A 33 -5.09 -5.67 2.79
C SER A 33 -5.87 -6.90 2.33
N PRO A 34 -7.05 -6.74 1.69
CA PRO A 34 -7.80 -7.86 1.13
C PRO A 34 -7.18 -8.38 -0.16
N TYR A 35 -6.08 -7.78 -0.63
CA TYR A 35 -5.26 -8.32 -1.69
C TYR A 35 -4.68 -9.68 -1.23
N PRO A 36 -5.10 -10.82 -1.81
CA PRO A 36 -4.71 -12.13 -1.34
C PRO A 36 -3.19 -12.30 -1.46
N MET A 37 -2.55 -12.52 -0.31
CA MET A 37 -1.11 -12.64 -0.15
C MET A 37 -0.52 -13.78 -0.98
N ALA A 38 0.22 -13.40 -2.03
CA ALA A 38 1.48 -14.04 -2.41
C ALA A 38 2.62 -13.00 -2.44
N MET A 39 2.42 -11.84 -1.83
CA MET A 39 3.48 -10.83 -1.72
C MET A 39 4.28 -11.11 -0.48
N ASP A 40 5.55 -11.42 -0.68
CA ASP A 40 6.53 -11.47 0.39
C ASP A 40 6.59 -10.11 1.08
N LEU A 41 6.04 -9.99 2.29
CA LEU A 41 6.11 -8.74 3.07
C LEU A 41 7.40 -8.66 3.91
N SER A 42 8.35 -9.56 3.70
CA SER A 42 9.61 -9.57 4.42
C SER A 42 10.41 -8.28 4.22
N GLU A 43 11.27 -8.03 5.20
CA GLU A 43 12.30 -7.01 5.14
C GLU A 43 13.24 -7.32 3.96
N GLY A 44 13.08 -6.58 2.86
CA GLY A 44 13.83 -6.80 1.62
C GLY A 44 12.99 -6.85 0.35
N ASN A 45 11.66 -6.88 0.44
CA ASN A 45 10.83 -6.75 -0.77
C ASN A 45 10.92 -5.33 -1.35
N ALA A 46 11.65 -5.21 -2.47
CA ALA A 46 11.87 -3.96 -3.19
C ALA A 46 10.58 -3.31 -3.70
N TYR A 47 9.51 -4.08 -3.99
CA TYR A 47 8.24 -3.52 -4.44
C TYR A 47 7.46 -2.85 -3.29
N VAL A 48 7.51 -3.44 -2.09
CA VAL A 48 6.91 -2.81 -0.89
C VAL A 48 7.66 -1.52 -0.55
N GLN A 49 8.99 -1.55 -0.60
CA GLN A 49 9.82 -0.36 -0.44
C GLN A 49 9.47 0.71 -1.48
N ALA A 50 9.43 0.35 -2.77
CA ALA A 50 9.12 1.30 -3.85
C ALA A 50 7.71 1.90 -3.73
N ALA A 51 6.73 1.11 -3.28
CA ALA A 51 5.37 1.61 -3.02
C ALA A 51 5.37 2.65 -1.90
N TRP A 52 6.07 2.38 -0.79
CA TRP A 52 6.21 3.32 0.32
C TRP A 52 6.97 4.58 -0.07
N ASP A 53 8.08 4.44 -0.79
CA ASP A 53 8.90 5.57 -1.24
C ASP A 53 8.09 6.46 -2.19
N GLY A 54 7.37 5.87 -3.15
CA GLY A 54 6.48 6.60 -4.05
C GLY A 54 5.38 7.34 -3.28
N LEU A 55 4.72 6.66 -2.34
CA LEU A 55 3.68 7.25 -1.50
C LEU A 55 4.22 8.43 -0.68
N SER A 56 5.40 8.28 -0.08
CA SER A 56 6.03 9.30 0.77
C SER A 56 6.52 10.52 -0.02
N THR A 57 7.12 10.29 -1.18
CA THR A 57 7.75 11.34 -1.99
C THR A 57 6.77 12.06 -2.91
N SER A 58 5.94 11.30 -3.62
CA SER A 58 5.06 11.81 -4.67
C SER A 58 3.58 11.82 -4.28
N GLY A 59 3.24 11.26 -3.11
CA GLY A 59 1.85 11.07 -2.69
C GLY A 59 1.19 9.84 -3.32
N ARG A 60 1.91 9.06 -4.14
CA ARG A 60 1.34 7.88 -4.82
C ARG A 60 2.29 6.71 -4.87
N GLY A 61 1.84 5.54 -4.42
CA GLY A 61 2.58 4.27 -4.46
C GLY A 61 1.80 3.20 -5.21
N TYR A 62 2.52 2.20 -5.75
CA TYR A 62 1.91 1.09 -6.49
C TYR A 62 2.49 -0.24 -6.05
N LEU A 63 1.63 -1.24 -5.86
CA LEU A 63 2.02 -2.60 -5.49
C LEU A 63 1.06 -3.61 -6.13
N GLY A 64 1.48 -4.22 -7.24
CA GLY A 64 0.62 -5.18 -7.96
C GLY A 64 -0.68 -4.52 -8.42
N TRP A 65 -1.83 -5.03 -7.98
CA TRP A 65 -3.15 -4.44 -8.29
C TRP A 65 -3.60 -3.36 -7.31
N ALA A 66 -2.79 -3.06 -6.28
CA ALA A 66 -3.05 -2.01 -5.32
C ALA A 66 -2.37 -0.69 -5.72
N THR A 67 -3.10 0.41 -5.60
CA THR A 67 -2.59 1.77 -5.64
C THR A 67 -2.78 2.40 -4.26
N PHE A 68 -1.78 3.16 -3.79
CA PHE A 68 -1.82 3.91 -2.55
C PHE A 68 -1.77 5.40 -2.87
N GLU A 69 -2.65 6.18 -2.27
CA GLU A 69 -2.73 7.63 -2.48
C GLU A 69 -2.74 8.34 -1.13
N ARG A 70 -1.80 9.26 -0.92
CA ARG A 70 -1.77 10.09 0.29
C ARG A 70 -3.05 10.92 0.34
N ILE A 71 -3.65 10.97 1.53
CA ILE A 71 -4.79 11.82 1.81
C ILE A 71 -4.24 13.01 2.60
N ASP A 72 -4.19 14.17 1.96
CA ASP A 72 -3.89 15.43 2.62
C ASP A 72 -5.23 15.99 3.13
N ASP A 73 -5.40 16.06 4.46
CA ASP A 73 -6.57 16.67 5.11
C ASP A 73 -6.48 18.22 5.06
#